data_AF-X1HCH6-F1
#
_entry.id   AF-X1HCH6-F1
#
_cell.length_a   1.000
_cell.length_b   1.000
_cell.length_c   1.000
_cell.angle_alpha   90.00
_cell.angle_beta   90.00
_cell.angle_gamma   90.00
#
_symmetry.space_group_name_H-M   'P 1'
#
loop_
_entity.id
_entity.type
_entity.pdbx_description
1 polymer ?
#
loop_
_entity_poly.entity_id
_entity_poly.type
_entity_poly.pdbx_seq_one_letter_code
_entity_poly.pdbx_strand_id
1 'polypeptide(L)'
;DEKYYAWSQDAGGGTLTDLGALDWTAEQTFRIEWAPGQIVFKIDGEVVATHNTNVPAVAMSWCLEAMTQEGSIPSSEGIVYQRDFEGVV
;
A
#
# COMPACT_ATOMS: atom_id res chain seq x y z
N ASP A 1 7.21 11.57 -17.56
CA ASP A 1 6.39 11.50 -16.34
C ASP A 1 6.34 10.07 -15.87
N GLU A 2 6.99 9.81 -14.74
CA GLU A 2 6.90 8.52 -14.06
C GLU A 2 5.48 8.40 -13.47
N LYS A 3 4.83 7.26 -13.70
CA LYS A 3 3.48 7.00 -13.20
C LYS A 3 3.54 5.87 -12.19
N TYR A 4 2.94 6.09 -11.04
CA TYR A 4 2.88 5.12 -9.96
C TYR A 4 1.50 4.49 -9.93
N TYR A 5 1.48 3.18 -9.69
CA TYR A 5 0.25 2.41 -9.64
C TYR A 5 0.22 1.59 -8.36
N ALA A 6 -0.94 1.52 -7.71
CA ALA A 6 -1.22 0.46 -6.76
C ALA A 6 -1.76 -0.74 -7.55
N TRP A 7 -1.11 -1.89 -7.39
CA TRP A 7 -1.65 -3.16 -7.89
C TRP A 7 -2.38 -3.87 -6.76
N SER A 8 -3.61 -4.29 -7.04
CA SER A 8 -4.41 -5.07 -6.11
C SER A 8 -5.07 -6.24 -6.85
N GLN A 9 -5.30 -7.36 -6.16
CA GLN A 9 -5.94 -8.53 -6.77
C GLN A 9 -7.24 -8.86 -6.03
N ASP A 10 -8.29 -9.13 -6.80
CA ASP A 10 -9.49 -9.80 -6.34
C ASP A 10 -9.74 -11.08 -7.14
N ALA A 11 -10.88 -11.74 -6.92
CA ALA A 11 -11.26 -12.95 -7.65
C ALA A 11 -11.45 -12.73 -9.16
N GLY A 12 -11.67 -11.48 -9.60
CA GLY A 12 -11.84 -11.11 -11.00
C GLY A 12 -10.52 -10.82 -11.72
N GLY A 13 -9.41 -10.67 -10.97
CA GLY A 13 -8.07 -10.47 -11.51
C GLY A 13 -7.30 -9.35 -10.81
N GLY A 14 -6.15 -8.99 -11.40
CA GLY A 14 -5.35 -7.86 -10.95
C GLY A 14 -5.87 -6.54 -11.50
N THR A 15 -5.98 -5.52 -10.64
CA THR A 15 -6.35 -4.15 -10.99
C THR A 15 -5.15 -3.23 -10.74
N LEU A 16 -4.84 -2.37 -11.71
CA LEU A 16 -3.89 -1.26 -11.54
C LEU A 16 -4.68 0.01 -11.31
N THR A 17 -4.42 0.67 -10.18
CA THR A 17 -5.02 1.97 -9.83
C THR A 17 -3.96 3.04 -10.02
N ASP A 18 -4.18 4.01 -10.91
CA ASP A 18 -3.30 5.17 -11.07
C ASP A 18 -3.35 5.99 -9.78
N LEU A 19 -2.18 6.21 -9.16
CA LEU A 19 -2.07 6.96 -7.91
C LEU A 19 -2.01 8.47 -8.15
N GLY A 20 -2.01 8.92 -9.40
CA GLY A 20 -1.96 10.33 -9.74
C GLY A 20 -0.62 10.98 -9.39
N ALA A 21 -0.64 12.31 -9.29
CA ALA A 21 0.54 13.13 -9.03
C ALA A 21 0.77 13.30 -7.51
N LEU A 22 1.03 12.20 -6.80
CA LEU A 22 1.52 12.26 -5.42
C LEU A 22 2.96 12.78 -5.39
N ASP A 23 3.30 13.53 -4.34
CA ASP A 23 4.68 13.93 -4.07
C ASP A 23 5.41 12.79 -3.35
N TRP A 24 6.16 12.01 -4.12
CA TRP A 24 6.93 10.87 -3.60
C TRP A 24 8.20 11.26 -2.85
N THR A 25 8.50 12.57 -2.75
CA THR A 25 9.60 13.08 -1.91
C THR A 25 9.14 13.46 -0.51
N ALA A 26 7.83 13.49 -0.28
CA ALA A 26 7.22 13.71 1.02
C ALA A 26 6.79 12.38 1.67
N GLU A 27 6.61 12.40 2.99
CA GLU A 27 6.02 11.27 3.71
C GLU A 27 4.55 11.12 3.33
N GLN A 28 4.16 9.89 2.98
CA GLN A 28 2.80 9.53 2.59
C GLN A 28 2.23 8.49 3.56
N THR A 29 0.96 8.64 3.94
CA THR A 29 0.28 7.68 4.82
C THR A 29 -0.49 6.65 4.00
N PHE A 30 -0.05 5.40 4.03
CA PHE A 30 -0.78 4.27 3.46
C PHE A 30 -1.62 3.58 4.53
N ARG A 31 -2.90 3.33 4.25
CA ARG A 31 -3.80 2.63 5.17
C ARG A 31 -4.58 1.55 4.45
N ILE A 32 -4.65 0.37 5.08
CA ILE A 32 -5.54 -0.73 4.69
C ILE A 32 -6.53 -0.93 5.82
N GLU A 33 -7.81 -0.70 5.55
CA GLU A 33 -8.91 -0.99 6.46
C GLU A 33 -9.56 -2.30 6.04
N TRP A 34 -9.65 -3.24 6.99
CA TRP A 34 -10.18 -4.56 6.73
C TRP A 34 -11.34 -4.86 7.65
N ALA A 35 -12.51 -5.12 7.06
CA ALA A 35 -13.69 -5.71 7.70
C ALA A 35 -14.11 -7.03 7.01
N PRO A 36 -14.87 -7.91 7.67
CA PRO A 36 -15.43 -9.08 7.00
C PRO A 36 -16.18 -8.68 5.71
N GLY A 37 -15.77 -9.24 4.57
CA GLY A 37 -16.37 -8.96 3.26
C GLY A 37 -15.87 -7.68 2.56
N GLN A 38 -14.98 -6.90 3.17
CA GLN A 38 -14.46 -5.68 2.55
C GLN A 38 -13.03 -5.31 2.98
N ILE A 39 -12.21 -4.90 2.00
CA ILE A 39 -10.92 -4.26 2.21
C ILE A 39 -10.90 -2.91 1.48
N VAL A 40 -10.53 -1.84 2.19
CA VAL A 40 -10.43 -0.48 1.65
C VAL A 40 -8.98 -0.01 1.76
N PHE A 41 -8.44 0.45 0.64
CA PHE A 41 -7.08 0.99 0.54
C PHE A 41 -7.14 2.51 0.47
N LYS A 42 -6.31 3.18 1.26
CA LYS A 42 -6.24 4.64 1.31
C LYS A 42 -4.80 5.15 1.25
N ILE A 43 -4.64 6.31 0.62
CA ILE A 43 -3.42 7.12 0.65
C ILE A 43 -3.81 8.50 1.17
N ASP A 44 -3.14 8.97 2.23
CA ASP A 44 -3.42 10.25 2.89
C ASP A 44 -4.91 10.45 3.27
N GLY A 45 -5.59 9.33 3.53
CA GLY A 45 -7.02 9.29 3.87
C GLY A 45 -7.97 9.19 2.68
N GLU A 46 -7.52 9.38 1.44
CA GLU A 46 -8.33 9.21 0.23
C GLU A 46 -8.45 7.73 -0.14
N VAL A 47 -9.66 7.28 -0.48
CA VAL A 47 -9.91 5.89 -0.93
C VAL A 47 -9.42 5.72 -2.36
N VAL A 48 -8.43 4.86 -2.55
CA VAL A 48 -7.88 4.53 -3.87
C VAL A 48 -8.42 3.21 -4.42
N ALA A 49 -8.77 2.26 -3.55
CA ALA A 49 -9.37 1.00 -3.97
C ALA A 49 -10.31 0.41 -2.91
N THR A 50 -11.30 -0.37 -3.37
CA THR A 50 -12.20 -1.15 -2.51
C THR A 50 -12.39 -2.54 -3.10
N HIS A 51 -12.18 -3.57 -2.28
CA HIS A 51 -12.29 -4.97 -2.66
C HIS A 51 -13.36 -5.63 -1.80
N ASN A 52 -14.32 -6.31 -2.45
CA ASN A 52 -15.42 -6.99 -1.76
C ASN A 52 -15.48 -8.50 -2.05
N THR A 53 -14.58 -9.01 -2.89
CA THR A 53 -14.63 -10.40 -3.39
C THR A 53 -13.55 -11.25 -2.74
N ASN A 54 -13.92 -12.45 -2.26
CA ASN A 54 -13.01 -13.39 -1.59
C ASN A 54 -12.21 -12.78 -0.43
N VAL A 55 -12.77 -11.78 0.25
CA VAL A 55 -12.14 -11.16 1.42
C VAL A 55 -12.08 -12.18 2.55
N PRO A 56 -10.90 -12.51 3.08
CA PRO A 56 -10.80 -13.48 4.16
C PRO A 56 -11.54 -13.00 5.41
N ALA A 57 -12.23 -13.93 6.07
CA ALA A 57 -13.02 -13.65 7.28
C ALA A 57 -12.24 -13.88 8.59
N VAL A 58 -10.96 -14.26 8.47
CA VAL A 58 -10.08 -14.58 9.59
C VAL A 58 -8.84 -13.69 9.56
N ALA A 59 -8.24 -13.46 10.72
CA ALA A 59 -7.03 -12.67 10.83
C ALA A 59 -5.88 -13.25 9.96
N MET A 60 -5.13 -12.37 9.32
CA MET A 60 -3.96 -12.72 8.52
C MET A 60 -2.73 -11.91 8.96
N SER A 61 -1.55 -12.43 8.66
CA SER A 61 -0.30 -11.68 8.75
C SER A 61 -0.19 -10.73 7.56
N TRP A 62 0.36 -9.54 7.81
CA TRP A 62 0.79 -8.62 6.75
C TRP A 62 2.30 -8.76 6.53
N CYS A 63 2.74 -8.62 5.29
CA CYS A 63 4.15 -8.55 4.91
C CYS A 63 4.42 -7.25 4.15
N LEU A 64 5.55 -6.61 4.44
CA LEU A 64 6.10 -5.52 3.64
C LEU A 64 7.33 -6.06 2.93
N GLU A 65 7.41 -5.85 1.62
CA GLU A 65 8.50 -6.32 0.81
C GLU A 65 8.93 -5.24 -0.17
N ALA A 66 10.23 -4.97 -0.23
CA ALA A 66 10.86 -4.18 -1.28
C ALA A 66 11.70 -5.13 -2.12
N MET A 67 11.28 -5.37 -3.37
CA MET A 67 12.01 -6.17 -4.32
C MET A 67 12.59 -5.29 -5.42
N THR A 68 13.78 -5.62 -5.90
CA THR A 68 14.26 -5.18 -7.20
C THR A 68 13.80 -6.16 -8.28
N GLN A 69 13.50 -5.66 -9.47
CA GLN A 69 13.35 -6.53 -10.63
C GLN A 69 14.63 -7.36 -10.81
N GLU A 70 14.48 -8.66 -11.11
CA GLU A 70 15.60 -9.58 -11.32
C GLU A 70 16.64 -8.97 -12.28
N GLY A 71 17.90 -8.90 -11.84
CA GLY A 71 19.00 -8.28 -12.59
C GLY A 71 19.21 -6.77 -12.35
N SER A 72 18.40 -6.13 -11.51
CA SER A 72 18.54 -4.71 -11.15
C SER A 72 19.33 -4.54 -9.86
N ILE A 73 20.15 -3.49 -9.77
CA ILE A 73 20.83 -3.10 -8.53
C ILE A 73 19.84 -2.27 -7.70
N PRO A 74 19.60 -2.59 -6.41
CA PRO A 74 18.74 -1.76 -5.57
C PRO A 74 19.31 -0.35 -5.49
N SER A 75 18.49 0.69 -5.70
CA SER A 75 18.84 2.01 -5.19
C SER A 75 18.97 1.88 -3.66
N SER A 76 19.96 2.53 -3.07
CA SER A 76 20.30 2.42 -1.64
C SER A 76 19.23 2.99 -0.68
N GLU A 77 18.02 3.22 -1.17
CA GLU A 77 16.92 3.87 -0.48
C GLU A 77 15.98 2.77 0.06
N GLY A 78 16.42 2.12 1.14
CA GLY A 78 15.63 1.08 1.80
C GLY A 78 14.34 1.61 2.46
N ILE A 79 13.51 0.70 2.95
CA ILE A 79 12.35 1.03 3.78
C ILE A 79 12.86 1.62 5.12
N VAL A 80 12.57 2.90 5.37
CA VAL A 80 12.87 3.57 6.64
C VAL A 80 11.69 3.41 7.59
N TYR A 81 11.91 2.74 8.73
CA TYR A 81 10.93 2.69 9.83
C TYR A 81 11.23 3.84 10.79
N GLN A 82 10.39 4.88 10.81
CA GLN A 82 10.41 5.88 11.88
C GLN A 82 9.30 5.56 12.88
N ARG A 83 9.66 5.29 14.13
CA ARG A 83 8.70 5.21 15.23
C ARG A 83 8.57 6.60 15.82
N ASP A 84 7.49 7.30 15.48
CA ASP A 84 7.14 8.52 16.20
C ASP A 84 6.65 8.14 17.60
N PHE A 85 7.47 8.47 18.60
CA PHE A 85 6.98 8.55 19.97
C PHE A 85 6.29 9.91 20.10
N GLU A 86 4.97 9.92 20.10
CA GLU A 86 4.24 11.02 20.72
C GLU A 86 4.59 10.99 22.21
N GLY A 87 5.51 11.88 22.61
CA GLY A 87 5.81 12.09 24.02
C GLY A 87 4.52 12.46 24.73
N VAL A 88 4.10 11.61 25.68
CA VAL A 88 3.06 11.97 26.64
C VAL A 88 3.63 13.13 27.46
N VAL A 89 3.16 14.35 27.18
CA VAL A 89 3.42 15.54 28.00
C VAL A 89 2.40 15.58 29.13
#